data_AF-U5S0R6-F1
#
_entry.id   AF-U5S0R6-F1
#
_cell.length_a   1.000
_cell.length_b   1.000
_cell.length_c   1.000
_cell.angle_alpha   90.00
_cell.angle_beta   90.00
_cell.angle_gamma   90.00
#
_symmetry.space_group_name_H-M   'P 1'
#
loop_
_entity.id
_entity.type
_entity.pdbx_description
1 polymer ?
#
loop_
_entity_poly.entity_id
_entity_poly.type
_entity_poly.pdbx_seq_one_letter_code
_entity_poly.pdbx_strand_id
1 'polypeptide(L)'
;LFRSSRRDFMKAIGMAGAGVGAVAATTPVFHDLDELMSSSSVTPAKRPWWVKERELFNPTSEIDWDLMQRFDRKNEAHSRRIATMYRSVETIDAAAVTQKKIDADRIAKQTPGFDTKYQALKAGYSGSTESPAWAYPGIVDEADWAKTPEELGMPKWS
;
A
#
# COMPACT_ATOMS: atom_id res chain seq x y z
N LEU A 1 -36.11 -0.42 -22.69
CA LEU A 1 -35.06 -0.98 -23.58
C LEU A 1 -34.54 0.12 -24.49
N PHE A 2 -33.54 0.91 -24.07
CA PHE A 2 -32.91 1.89 -24.95
C PHE A 2 -31.71 1.22 -25.64
N ARG A 3 -31.86 0.88 -26.92
CA ARG A 3 -30.80 0.28 -27.72
C ARG A 3 -29.92 1.40 -28.27
N SER A 4 -28.81 1.71 -27.60
CA SER A 4 -27.80 2.63 -28.14
C SER A 4 -27.18 2.02 -29.41
N SER A 5 -27.10 2.77 -30.50
CA SER A 5 -26.58 2.25 -31.77
C SER A 5 -25.04 2.31 -31.79
N ARG A 6 -24.39 1.44 -32.58
CA ARG A 6 -22.92 1.46 -32.78
C ARG A 6 -22.40 2.86 -33.20
N ARG A 7 -23.24 3.63 -33.90
CA ARG A 7 -22.94 5.00 -34.31
C ARG A 7 -22.87 5.95 -33.13
N ASP A 8 -23.74 5.80 -32.15
CA ASP A 8 -23.77 6.64 -30.95
C ASP A 8 -22.59 6.30 -30.03
N PHE A 9 -22.23 5.03 -29.94
CA PHE A 9 -21.01 4.57 -29.28
C PHE A 9 -19.75 5.17 -29.92
N MET A 10 -19.63 5.15 -31.25
CA MET A 10 -18.47 5.74 -31.94
C MET A 10 -18.42 7.26 -31.83
N LYS A 11 -19.56 7.96 -31.79
CA LYS A 11 -19.61 9.40 -31.53
C LYS A 11 -19.17 9.73 -30.11
N ALA A 12 -19.57 8.93 -29.12
CA ALA A 12 -19.13 9.08 -27.74
C ALA A 12 -17.62 8.86 -27.60
N ILE A 13 -17.05 7.84 -28.26
CA ILE A 13 -15.59 7.63 -28.29
C ILE A 13 -14.87 8.77 -29.02
N GLY A 14 -15.37 9.23 -30.16
CA GLY A 14 -14.75 10.33 -30.91
C GLY A 14 -14.73 11.65 -30.14
N MET A 15 -15.81 11.98 -29.43
CA MET A 15 -15.85 13.16 -28.56
C MET A 15 -15.01 12.99 -27.29
N ALA A 16 -14.97 11.79 -26.72
CA ALA A 16 -14.07 11.48 -25.60
C ALA A 16 -12.59 11.56 -26.01
N GLY A 17 -12.23 11.08 -27.21
CA GLY A 17 -10.87 11.11 -27.75
C GLY A 17 -10.39 12.53 -28.07
N ALA A 18 -11.27 13.37 -28.62
CA ALA A 18 -10.96 14.79 -28.84
C ALA A 18 -10.79 15.57 -27.52
N GLY A 19 -11.52 15.19 -26.46
CA GLY A 19 -11.37 15.76 -25.12
C GLY A 19 -10.02 15.42 -24.48
N VAL A 20 -9.53 14.19 -24.65
CA VAL A 20 -8.21 13.78 -24.11
C VAL A 20 -7.05 14.46 -24.84
N GLY A 21 -7.15 14.67 -26.15
CA GLY A 21 -6.12 15.36 -26.95
C GLY A 21 -5.93 16.83 -26.56
N ALA A 22 -6.99 17.53 -26.15
CA ALA A 22 -6.91 18.90 -25.65
C ALA A 22 -6.34 19.00 -24.22
N VAL A 23 -6.60 17.99 -23.38
CA VAL A 23 -6.07 17.94 -22.00
C VAL A 23 -4.57 17.65 -22.00
N ALA A 24 -4.07 16.83 -22.94
CA ALA A 24 -2.64 16.58 -23.10
C ALA A 24 -1.82 17.83 -23.50
N ALA A 25 -2.45 18.85 -24.10
CA ALA A 25 -1.78 20.13 -24.40
C ALA A 25 -1.61 21.03 -23.15
N THR A 26 -2.21 20.66 -22.03
CA THR A 26 -2.13 21.40 -20.75
C THR A 26 -1.27 20.70 -19.70
N THR A 27 -0.69 19.54 -20.03
CA THR A 27 0.21 18.83 -19.13
C THR A 27 1.59 19.50 -19.15
N PRO A 28 2.17 19.85 -17.99
CA PRO A 28 3.51 20.41 -17.96
C PRO A 28 4.50 19.43 -18.61
N VAL A 29 5.22 19.91 -19.63
CA VAL A 29 6.24 19.15 -20.34
C VAL A 29 7.52 19.28 -19.51
N PHE A 30 7.88 18.23 -18.78
CA PHE A 30 9.17 18.14 -18.10
C PHE A 30 10.14 17.39 -19.01
N HIS A 31 11.34 17.93 -19.19
CA HIS A 31 12.39 17.34 -20.03
C HIS A 31 13.29 16.40 -19.22
N ASP A 32 13.46 16.66 -17.92
CA ASP A 32 14.19 15.81 -16.99
C ASP A 32 13.56 15.83 -15.58
N LEU A 33 14.10 14.99 -14.70
CA LEU A 33 13.66 14.90 -13.30
C LEU A 33 14.00 16.17 -12.52
N ASP A 34 15.02 16.92 -12.93
CA ASP A 34 15.44 18.13 -12.25
C ASP A 34 14.46 19.27 -12.54
N GLU A 35 13.99 19.41 -13.78
CA GLU A 35 12.91 20.32 -14.18
C GLU A 35 11.59 19.94 -13.49
N LEU A 36 11.26 18.65 -13.43
CA LEU A 36 10.11 18.14 -12.67
C LEU A 36 10.17 18.54 -11.19
N MET A 37 11.32 18.34 -10.54
CA MET A 37 11.54 18.64 -9.12
C MET A 37 11.61 20.16 -8.83
N SER A 38 12.07 20.97 -9.78
CA SER A 38 12.08 22.43 -9.68
C SER A 38 10.72 23.07 -9.98
N SER A 39 9.78 22.31 -10.55
CA SER A 39 8.48 22.84 -10.94
C SER A 39 7.55 23.05 -9.74
N SER A 40 6.83 24.18 -9.76
CA SER A 40 5.77 24.45 -8.78
C SER A 40 4.59 23.46 -8.86
N SER A 41 4.49 22.70 -9.95
CA SER A 41 3.52 21.61 -10.15
C SER A 41 3.82 20.37 -9.32
N VAL A 42 5.11 20.12 -9.01
CA VAL A 42 5.55 19.11 -8.04
C VAL A 42 5.84 19.80 -6.72
N THR A 43 4.93 20.66 -6.26
CA THR A 43 4.93 21.03 -4.85
C THR A 43 4.85 19.75 -4.01
N PRO A 44 5.79 19.50 -3.08
CA PRO A 44 5.61 18.45 -2.09
C PRO A 44 4.25 18.67 -1.44
N ALA A 45 3.41 17.62 -1.44
CA ALA A 45 2.00 17.64 -1.07
C ALA A 45 1.59 18.83 -0.20
N LYS A 46 0.68 19.72 -0.70
CA LYS A 46 0.23 20.95 -0.01
C LYS A 46 0.13 20.73 1.50
N ARG A 47 1.12 21.21 2.24
CA ARG A 47 1.17 21.05 3.68
C ARG A 47 0.19 22.03 4.34
N PRO A 48 -0.39 21.70 5.51
CA PRO A 48 -1.16 22.66 6.29
C PRO A 48 -0.35 23.93 6.57
N TRP A 49 -1.01 25.08 6.73
CA TRP A 49 -0.39 26.41 6.82
C TRP A 49 0.65 26.59 7.95
N TRP A 50 0.59 25.74 8.98
CA TRP A 50 1.52 25.72 10.11
C TRP A 50 2.81 24.94 9.84
N VAL A 51 2.87 24.11 8.79
CA VAL A 51 4.07 23.38 8.40
C VAL A 51 4.97 24.34 7.61
N LYS A 52 6.21 24.52 8.07
CA LYS A 52 7.21 25.37 7.43
C LYS A 52 8.22 24.51 6.68
N GLU A 53 8.64 24.97 5.52
CA GLU A 53 9.76 24.38 4.78
C GLU A 53 11.09 24.77 5.45
N ARG A 54 12.07 23.88 5.36
CA ARG A 54 13.43 24.08 5.89
C ARG A 54 14.43 23.71 4.80
N GLU A 55 15.59 24.34 4.88
CA GLU A 55 16.72 24.02 3.99
C GLU A 55 17.12 22.55 4.07
N LEU A 56 17.74 22.06 3.00
CA LEU A 56 18.30 20.71 2.95
C LEU A 56 19.32 20.51 4.09
N PHE A 57 19.30 19.32 4.71
CA PHE A 57 20.15 18.99 5.86
C PHE A 57 19.94 19.85 7.12
N ASN A 58 18.80 20.53 7.24
CA ASN A 58 18.45 21.31 8.42
C ASN A 58 17.27 20.68 9.20
N PRO A 59 17.48 19.56 9.91
CA PRO A 59 16.42 18.94 10.73
C PRO A 59 15.98 19.87 11.87
N THR A 60 14.79 19.65 12.43
CA THR A 60 14.30 20.41 13.59
C THR A 60 14.98 20.03 14.90
N SER A 61 15.48 18.80 14.97
CA SER A 61 16.20 18.28 16.12
C SER A 61 17.70 18.37 15.86
N GLU A 62 18.45 18.83 16.85
CA GLU A 62 19.91 18.82 16.81
C GLU A 62 20.42 17.38 16.71
N ILE A 63 21.40 17.18 15.83
CA ILE A 63 22.06 15.88 15.63
C ILE A 63 23.52 16.05 16.06
N ASP A 64 23.92 15.32 17.08
CA ASP A 64 25.33 15.12 17.40
C ASP A 64 25.92 14.10 16.43
N TRP A 65 26.62 14.59 15.42
CA TRP A 65 27.20 13.77 14.36
C TRP A 65 28.39 12.92 14.83
N ASP A 66 29.06 13.32 15.92
CA ASP A 66 30.19 12.56 16.49
C ASP A 66 29.70 11.30 17.22
N LEU A 67 28.46 11.33 17.73
CA LEU A 67 27.80 10.19 18.37
C LEU A 67 26.92 9.37 17.41
N MET A 68 26.58 9.92 16.25
CA MET A 68 25.64 9.28 15.33
C MET A 68 26.27 8.05 14.66
N GLN A 69 25.66 6.88 14.88
CA GLN A 69 26.02 5.62 14.23
C GLN A 69 24.81 4.97 13.58
N ARG A 70 25.05 4.14 12.55
CA ARG A 70 23.98 3.35 11.93
C ARG A 70 23.43 2.34 12.94
N PHE A 71 22.11 2.35 13.13
CA PHE A 71 21.43 1.38 13.98
C PHE A 71 21.45 -0.02 13.33
N ASP A 72 21.83 -1.04 14.09
CA ASP A 72 21.67 -2.44 13.66
C ASP A 72 20.19 -2.83 13.73
N ARG A 73 19.59 -2.96 12.55
CA ARG A 73 18.18 -3.35 12.34
C ARG A 73 17.76 -4.59 13.14
N LYS A 74 18.69 -5.52 13.42
CA LYS A 74 18.38 -6.72 14.22
C LYS A 74 17.97 -6.40 15.66
N ASN A 75 18.27 -5.20 16.14
CA ASN A 75 17.90 -4.72 17.47
C ASN A 75 16.58 -3.94 17.50
N GLU A 76 15.84 -3.86 16.40
CA GLU A 76 14.54 -3.19 16.40
C GLU A 76 13.44 -4.04 17.07
N ALA A 77 12.43 -3.37 17.64
CA ALA A 77 11.36 -4.04 18.38
C ALA A 77 10.52 -5.02 17.53
N HIS A 78 10.51 -4.84 16.20
CA HIS A 78 9.80 -5.71 15.27
C HIS A 78 10.62 -6.93 14.84
N SER A 79 11.91 -6.99 15.22
CA SER A 79 12.72 -8.16 14.89
C SER A 79 12.34 -9.33 15.77
N ARG A 80 12.34 -10.52 15.17
CA ARG A 80 12.18 -11.77 15.92
C ARG A 80 13.27 -11.92 16.99
N ARG A 81 14.48 -11.39 16.74
CA ARG A 81 15.59 -11.44 17.69
C ARG A 81 15.26 -10.75 19.01
N ILE A 82 14.70 -9.54 18.97
CA ILE A 82 14.30 -8.83 20.19
C ILE A 82 13.20 -9.60 20.92
N ALA A 83 12.20 -10.12 20.21
CA ALA A 83 11.16 -10.93 20.83
C ALA A 83 11.73 -12.17 21.58
N THR A 84 12.72 -12.84 20.98
CA THR A 84 13.37 -14.02 21.58
C THR A 84 14.28 -13.71 22.77
N MET A 85 14.64 -12.44 23.02
CA MET A 85 15.37 -12.06 24.23
C MET A 85 14.50 -12.14 25.49
N TYR A 86 13.18 -11.97 25.34
CA TYR A 86 12.25 -11.87 26.46
C TYR A 86 11.28 -13.07 26.55
N ARG A 87 11.12 -13.84 25.48
CA ARG A 87 10.22 -15.01 25.40
C ARG A 87 10.92 -16.16 24.71
N SER A 88 10.55 -17.39 25.07
CA SER A 88 11.04 -18.56 24.37
C SER A 88 10.52 -18.61 22.93
N VAL A 89 11.29 -19.24 22.05
CA VAL A 89 10.92 -19.43 20.64
C VAL A 89 9.58 -20.17 20.54
N GLU A 90 9.40 -21.20 21.37
CA GLU A 90 8.20 -22.02 21.43
C GLU A 90 6.98 -21.20 21.83
N THR A 91 7.14 -20.26 22.77
CA THR A 91 6.05 -19.37 23.21
C THR A 91 5.61 -18.44 22.08
N ILE A 92 6.57 -17.90 21.33
CA ILE A 92 6.29 -17.00 20.21
C ILE A 92 5.56 -17.77 19.10
N ASP A 93 6.02 -18.99 18.79
CA ASP A 93 5.44 -19.79 17.72
C ASP A 93 4.06 -20.34 18.11
N ALA A 94 3.87 -20.74 19.37
CA ALA A 94 2.57 -21.10 19.90
C ALA A 94 1.57 -19.93 19.86
N ALA A 95 2.02 -18.70 20.15
CA ALA A 95 1.19 -17.51 20.04
C ALA A 95 0.77 -17.25 18.58
N ALA A 96 1.68 -17.42 17.62
CA ALA A 96 1.37 -17.28 16.19
C ALA A 96 0.33 -18.31 15.72
N VAL A 97 0.44 -19.57 16.16
CA VAL A 97 -0.55 -20.62 15.87
C VAL A 97 -1.90 -20.30 16.50
N THR A 98 -1.91 -19.81 17.74
CA THR A 98 -3.14 -19.44 18.46
C THR A 98 -3.84 -18.28 17.76
N GLN A 99 -3.08 -17.25 17.36
CA GLN A 99 -3.61 -16.10 16.64
C GLN A 99 -4.25 -16.51 15.30
N LYS A 100 -3.61 -17.40 14.53
CA LYS A 100 -4.19 -17.93 13.28
C LYS A 100 -5.56 -18.60 13.50
N LYS A 101 -5.74 -19.35 14.60
CA LYS A 101 -7.01 -19.98 14.94
C LYS A 101 -8.09 -18.96 15.32
N ILE A 102 -7.73 -17.95 16.10
CA ILE A 102 -8.64 -16.87 16.50
C ILE A 102 -9.11 -16.09 15.27
N ASP A 103 -8.19 -15.77 14.36
CA ASP A 103 -8.54 -15.03 13.15
C ASP A 103 -9.42 -15.85 12.21
N ALA A 104 -9.13 -17.14 12.03
CA ALA A 104 -9.99 -18.03 11.26
C ALA A 104 -11.42 -18.11 11.82
N ASP A 105 -11.57 -18.20 13.15
CA ASP A 105 -12.88 -18.20 13.82
C ASP A 105 -13.63 -16.87 13.60
N ARG A 106 -12.94 -15.74 13.72
CA ARG A 106 -13.53 -14.40 13.49
C ARG A 106 -13.96 -14.19 12.03
N ILE A 107 -13.16 -14.69 11.09
CA ILE A 107 -13.47 -14.67 9.65
C ILE A 107 -14.71 -15.52 9.36
N ALA A 108 -14.76 -16.75 9.86
CA ALA A 108 -15.89 -17.64 9.67
C ALA A 108 -17.20 -17.05 10.26
N LYS A 109 -17.09 -16.39 11.43
CA LYS A 109 -18.22 -15.74 12.11
C LYS A 109 -18.59 -14.36 11.55
N GLN A 110 -17.82 -13.81 10.61
CA GLN A 110 -18.01 -12.44 10.10
C GLN A 110 -18.07 -11.40 11.25
N THR A 111 -17.22 -11.56 12.27
CA THR A 111 -17.13 -10.59 13.38
C THR A 111 -16.85 -9.19 12.81
N PRO A 112 -17.46 -8.11 13.33
CA PRO A 112 -17.20 -6.76 12.84
C PRO A 112 -15.69 -6.47 12.71
N GLY A 113 -15.25 -6.08 11.52
CA GLY A 113 -13.83 -5.89 11.19
C GLY A 113 -13.09 -7.16 10.70
N PHE A 114 -13.79 -8.28 10.49
CA PHE A 114 -13.28 -9.52 9.90
C PHE A 114 -14.21 -10.06 8.78
N ASP A 115 -15.13 -9.22 8.30
CA ASP A 115 -16.07 -9.56 7.23
C ASP A 115 -15.40 -9.66 5.85
N THR A 116 -16.13 -10.14 4.84
CA THR A 116 -15.63 -10.29 3.46
C THR A 116 -15.07 -8.98 2.91
N LYS A 117 -15.73 -7.86 3.19
CA LYS A 117 -15.28 -6.54 2.74
C LYS A 117 -13.92 -6.18 3.33
N TYR A 118 -13.74 -6.39 4.64
CA TYR A 118 -12.46 -6.16 5.30
C TYR A 118 -11.37 -7.10 4.77
N GLN A 119 -11.65 -8.40 4.61
CA GLN A 119 -10.66 -9.34 4.07
C GLN A 119 -10.25 -8.98 2.65
N ALA A 120 -11.20 -8.56 1.79
CA ALA A 120 -10.90 -8.10 0.43
C ALA A 120 -10.05 -6.83 0.43
N LEU A 121 -10.39 -5.85 1.27
CA LEU A 121 -9.60 -4.61 1.41
C LEU A 121 -8.20 -4.91 1.96
N LYS A 122 -8.11 -5.74 3.00
CA LYS A 122 -6.85 -6.18 3.59
C LYS A 122 -6.00 -6.92 2.56
N ALA A 123 -6.55 -7.84 1.78
CA ALA A 123 -5.81 -8.55 0.75
C ALA A 123 -5.31 -7.61 -0.36
N GLY A 124 -6.13 -6.65 -0.78
CA GLY A 124 -5.72 -5.62 -1.75
C GLY A 124 -4.61 -4.71 -1.23
N TYR A 125 -4.64 -4.36 0.06
CA TYR A 125 -3.60 -3.56 0.72
C TYR A 125 -2.34 -4.39 1.01
N SER A 126 -2.46 -5.49 1.74
CA SER A 126 -1.35 -6.39 2.11
C SER A 126 -0.68 -7.03 0.90
N GLY A 127 -1.40 -7.31 -0.20
CA GLY A 127 -0.79 -7.74 -1.46
C GLY A 127 0.16 -6.70 -2.07
N SER A 128 -0.01 -5.43 -1.71
CA SER A 128 0.91 -4.36 -2.11
C SER A 128 2.02 -4.07 -1.09
N THR A 129 1.87 -4.51 0.17
CA THR A 129 2.79 -4.12 1.27
C THR A 129 3.50 -5.28 1.99
N GLU A 130 3.00 -6.52 1.90
CA GLU A 130 3.45 -7.65 2.76
C GLU A 130 3.88 -8.93 2.02
N SER A 131 3.80 -9.01 0.68
CA SER A 131 4.45 -10.09 -0.11
C SER A 131 5.11 -9.53 -1.38
N PRO A 132 6.07 -10.23 -2.01
CA PRO A 132 7.44 -9.82 -2.33
C PRO A 132 7.56 -8.71 -3.40
N ALA A 133 6.89 -7.57 -3.22
CA ALA A 133 7.05 -6.38 -4.04
C ALA A 133 8.45 -5.72 -3.92
N TRP A 134 9.33 -6.27 -3.06
CA TRP A 134 10.75 -5.94 -3.05
C TRP A 134 11.55 -6.70 -4.12
N ALA A 135 10.98 -7.75 -4.71
CA ALA A 135 11.54 -8.43 -5.86
C ALA A 135 10.98 -7.78 -7.14
N TYR A 136 11.88 -7.42 -8.05
CA TYR A 136 11.57 -6.84 -9.36
C TYR A 136 10.43 -7.53 -10.16
N PRO A 137 10.24 -8.87 -10.11
CA PRO A 137 9.15 -9.51 -10.85
C PRO A 137 7.76 -9.48 -10.17
N GLY A 138 7.62 -8.94 -8.95
CA GLY A 138 6.35 -8.93 -8.23
C GLY A 138 5.94 -10.30 -7.67
N ILE A 139 4.65 -10.49 -7.40
CA ILE A 139 4.09 -11.75 -6.87
C ILE A 139 4.08 -12.79 -8.00
N VAL A 140 4.96 -13.79 -7.91
CA VAL A 140 5.08 -14.87 -8.89
C VAL A 140 4.69 -16.25 -8.35
N ASP A 141 4.60 -16.41 -7.02
CA ASP A 141 4.17 -17.65 -6.38
C ASP A 141 2.66 -17.64 -6.15
N GLU A 142 1.99 -18.72 -6.52
CA GLU A 142 0.55 -18.92 -6.31
C GLU A 142 0.20 -18.97 -4.82
N ALA A 143 1.14 -19.40 -3.96
CA ALA A 143 0.97 -19.36 -2.51
C ALA A 143 0.79 -17.93 -1.95
N ASP A 144 1.25 -16.92 -2.69
CA ASP A 144 1.17 -15.50 -2.33
C ASP A 144 -0.03 -14.79 -2.97
N TRP A 145 -0.84 -15.50 -3.76
CA TRP A 145 -2.05 -14.92 -4.33
C TRP A 145 -3.12 -14.66 -3.26
N ALA A 146 -3.96 -13.66 -3.54
CA ALA A 146 -5.11 -13.36 -2.68
C ALA A 146 -6.07 -14.55 -2.69
N LYS A 147 -6.38 -15.07 -1.49
CA LYS A 147 -7.28 -16.21 -1.31
C LYS A 147 -8.73 -15.86 -1.62
N THR A 148 -9.47 -16.82 -2.16
CA THR A 148 -10.91 -16.65 -2.38
C THR A 148 -11.70 -16.72 -1.06
N PRO A 149 -12.93 -16.17 -1.00
CA PRO A 149 -13.78 -16.30 0.18
C PRO A 149 -14.01 -17.76 0.60
N GLU A 150 -14.13 -18.69 -0.35
CA GLU A 150 -14.30 -20.12 -0.09
C GLU A 150 -13.06 -20.72 0.58
N GLU A 151 -11.85 -20.37 0.11
CA GLU A 151 -10.58 -20.81 0.69
C GLU A 151 -10.35 -20.24 2.10
N LEU A 152 -10.91 -19.07 2.38
CA LEU A 152 -10.90 -18.44 3.69
C LEU A 152 -11.96 -19.02 4.65
N GLY A 153 -12.80 -19.96 4.18
CA GLY A 153 -13.88 -20.55 4.97
C GLY A 153 -15.01 -19.56 5.29
N MET A 154 -15.19 -18.54 4.45
CA MET A 154 -16.22 -17.52 4.62
C MET A 154 -17.56 -18.04 4.11
N PRO A 155 -18.68 -17.61 4.71
CA PRO A 155 -20.00 -17.91 4.16
C PRO A 155 -20.16 -17.29 2.77
N LYS A 156 -20.92 -17.95 1.89
CA LYS A 156 -21.26 -17.38 0.58
C LYS A 156 -21.98 -16.05 0.76
N TRP A 157 -21.64 -15.07 -0.08
CA TRP A 157 -22.29 -13.77 -0.09
C TRP A 157 -23.79 -13.94 -0.33
N SER A 158 -24.62 -13.48 0.61
CA SER A 158 -26.09 -13.47 0.52
C SER A 158 -26.62 -12.09 0.18
#